data_AF-A0A4P6D7B6-F1
#
_entry.id   AF-A0A4P6D7B6-F1
#
_cell.length_a   1.000
_cell.length_b   1.000
_cell.length_c   1.000
_cell.angle_alpha   90.00
_cell.angle_beta   90.00
_cell.angle_gamma   90.00
#
_symmetry.space_group_name_H-M   'P 1'
#
loop_
_entity.id
_entity.type
_entity.pdbx_description
1 polymer ?
#
loop_
_entity_poly.entity_id
_entity_poly.type
_entity_poly.pdbx_seq_one_letter_code
_entity_poly.pdbx_strand_id
1 'polypeptide(L)'
;MMATDFPDRREVEPDQALTCVSVMDSILDQVTVYQLGRGVPRENYSYMTLMSAMMTMVGRAVHAVFSLVLALAPITEIALHVLRFTLEKFSEISRTQSKQELSIKLLIFAVQLLTALFMVTFVFGTIMCPVFFMGIAVMSKLLYMATGRSLLP
;
A
#
# COMPACT_ATOMS: atom_id res chain seq x y z
N MET A 1 46.15 49.94 -2.10
CA MET A 1 44.67 50.03 -2.11
C MET A 1 44.15 48.88 -2.95
N MET A 2 43.47 47.91 -2.34
CA MET A 2 42.92 46.71 -2.97
C MET A 2 41.42 46.93 -3.05
N ALA A 3 40.90 47.21 -4.25
CA ALA A 3 39.46 47.31 -4.47
C ALA A 3 38.93 45.89 -4.68
N THR A 4 38.17 45.41 -3.70
CA THR A 4 37.38 44.19 -3.79
C THR A 4 36.31 44.37 -4.85
N ASP A 5 36.46 43.64 -5.95
CA ASP A 5 35.45 43.44 -6.99
C ASP A 5 34.29 42.64 -6.37
N PHE A 6 33.25 43.35 -5.95
CA PHE A 6 31.96 42.78 -5.58
C PHE A 6 31.10 42.72 -6.84
N PRO A 7 30.61 41.55 -7.27
CA PRO A 7 29.78 41.48 -8.45
C PRO A 7 28.45 42.18 -8.19
N ASP A 8 28.21 43.17 -9.04
CA ASP A 8 27.03 44.01 -9.16
C ASP A 8 25.73 43.20 -9.19
N ARG A 9 24.75 43.61 -8.37
CA ARG A 9 23.41 43.03 -8.37
C ARG A 9 22.80 43.29 -9.73
N ARG A 10 22.75 42.28 -10.59
CA ARG A 10 21.90 42.32 -11.79
C ARG A 10 20.48 42.68 -11.34
N GLU A 11 20.06 43.89 -11.69
CA GLU A 11 18.67 44.33 -11.60
C GLU A 11 17.85 43.36 -12.43
N VAL A 12 17.10 42.49 -11.75
CA VAL A 12 16.17 41.58 -12.41
C VAL A 12 15.08 42.44 -13.04
N GLU A 13 14.97 42.38 -14.36
CA GLU A 13 14.01 43.14 -15.17
C GLU A 13 12.58 42.96 -14.59
N PRO A 14 11.82 44.06 -14.39
CA PRO A 14 10.54 44.03 -13.67
C PRO A 14 9.52 43.08 -14.31
N ASP A 15 9.59 42.90 -15.64
CA ASP A 15 8.73 41.99 -16.39
C ASP A 15 8.99 40.51 -16.03
N GLN A 16 10.24 40.15 -15.72
CA GLN A 16 10.60 38.78 -15.36
C GLN A 16 10.14 38.44 -13.93
N ALA A 17 10.27 39.40 -13.00
CA ALA A 17 9.77 39.24 -11.63
C ALA A 17 8.23 39.10 -11.60
N LEU A 18 7.52 39.90 -12.41
CA LEU A 18 6.05 39.83 -12.52
C LEU A 18 5.57 38.49 -13.10
N THR A 19 6.29 37.97 -14.09
CA THR A 19 6.00 36.66 -14.70
C THR A 19 6.18 35.52 -13.70
N CYS A 20 7.25 35.53 -12.90
CA CYS A 20 7.50 34.52 -11.88
C CYS A 20 6.41 34.49 -10.79
N VAL A 21 5.93 35.66 -10.35
CA VAL A 21 4.85 35.75 -9.36
C VAL A 21 3.54 35.19 -9.92
N SER A 22 3.20 35.53 -11.17
CA SER A 22 1.99 35.03 -11.84
C SER A 22 1.98 33.50 -11.99
N VAL A 23 3.12 32.90 -12.34
CA VAL A 23 3.26 31.44 -12.42
C VAL A 23 3.13 30.80 -11.05
N MET A 24 3.72 31.42 -10.01
CA MET A 24 3.65 30.90 -8.64
C MET A 24 2.22 30.93 -8.07
N ASP A 25 1.47 32.00 -8.33
CA ASP A 25 0.05 32.09 -7.95
C ASP A 25 -0.80 31.06 -8.68
N SER A 26 -0.51 30.81 -9.97
CA SER A 26 -1.20 29.79 -10.75
C SER A 26 -0.99 28.37 -10.20
N ILE A 27 0.23 28.07 -9.74
CA ILE A 27 0.55 26.78 -9.08
C ILE A 27 -0.15 26.68 -7.72
N LEU A 28 -0.12 27.76 -6.93
CA LEU A 28 -0.80 27.81 -5.63
C LEU A 28 -2.31 27.61 -5.76
N ASP A 29 -2.94 28.19 -6.77
CA ASP A 29 -4.37 28.02 -7.01
C ASP A 29 -4.70 26.56 -7.37
N GLN A 30 -3.91 25.93 -8.24
CA GLN A 30 -4.09 24.51 -8.58
C GLN A 30 -3.92 23.59 -7.36
N VAL A 31 -2.91 23.84 -6.53
CA VAL A 31 -2.70 23.08 -5.28
C VAL A 31 -3.85 23.31 -4.30
N THR A 32 -4.34 24.54 -4.20
CA THR A 32 -5.46 24.92 -3.33
C THR A 32 -6.75 24.22 -3.77
N VAL A 33 -7.05 24.21 -5.06
CA VAL A 33 -8.20 23.48 -5.63
C VAL A 33 -8.09 21.98 -5.34
N TYR A 34 -6.91 21.38 -5.50
CA TYR A 34 -6.68 19.97 -5.19
C TYR A 34 -6.87 19.66 -3.69
N GLN A 35 -6.43 20.56 -2.81
CA GLN A 35 -6.57 20.42 -1.36
C GLN A 35 -8.00 20.67 -0.85
N LEU A 36 -8.73 21.60 -1.47
CA LEU A 36 -10.17 21.80 -1.24
C LEU A 36 -10.97 20.53 -1.58
N GLY A 37 -10.62 19.85 -2.67
CA GLY A 37 -11.21 18.55 -3.04
C GLY A 37 -10.94 17.44 -2.02
N ARG A 38 -9.92 17.58 -1.15
CA ARG A 38 -9.62 16.67 -0.03
C ARG A 38 -10.11 17.17 1.34
N GLY A 39 -10.83 18.29 1.37
CA GLY A 39 -11.46 18.84 2.58
C GLY A 39 -10.56 19.71 3.46
N VAL A 40 -9.47 20.28 2.92
CA VAL A 40 -8.60 21.19 3.69
C VAL A 40 -9.13 22.63 3.59
N PRO A 41 -9.37 23.35 4.72
CA PRO A 41 -9.89 24.72 4.71
C PRO A 41 -8.96 25.70 4.00
N ARG A 42 -9.54 26.62 3.22
CA ARG A 42 -8.83 27.63 2.41
C ARG A 42 -8.21 28.77 3.24
N GLU A 43 -8.67 28.98 4.47
CA GLU A 43 -8.25 30.12 5.30
C GLU A 43 -7.07 29.75 6.21
N ASN A 44 -5.98 30.53 6.08
CA ASN A 44 -4.77 30.47 6.89
C ASN A 44 -4.18 29.06 7.05
N TYR A 45 -3.47 28.62 6.00
CA TYR A 45 -2.72 27.36 6.00
C TYR A 45 -1.52 27.44 6.96
N SER A 46 -1.80 27.26 8.26
CA SER A 46 -0.78 27.21 9.31
C SER A 46 -0.04 25.86 9.30
N TYR A 47 1.19 25.86 9.80
CA TYR A 47 1.98 24.64 9.99
C TYR A 47 1.23 23.57 10.81
N MET A 48 0.37 24.00 11.75
CA MET A 48 -0.47 23.08 12.53
C MET A 48 -1.53 22.36 11.68
N THR A 49 -2.12 23.04 10.70
CA THR A 49 -3.09 22.44 9.76
C THR A 49 -2.40 21.41 8.88
N LEU A 50 -1.18 21.71 8.40
CA LEU A 50 -0.36 20.76 7.66
C LEU A 50 -0.03 19.51 8.50
N MET A 51 0.42 19.72 9.75
CA MET A 51 0.76 18.62 10.65
C MET A 51 -0.45 17.73 10.97
N SER A 52 -1.62 18.34 11.21
CA SER A 52 -2.87 17.61 11.43
C SER A 52 -3.28 16.78 10.21
N ALA A 53 -3.17 17.35 9.01
CA ALA A 53 -3.45 16.64 7.77
C ALA A 53 -2.47 15.47 7.55
N MET A 54 -1.17 15.67 7.80
CA MET A 54 -0.16 14.62 7.75
C MET A 54 -0.44 13.50 8.74
N MET A 55 -0.73 13.83 10.00
CA MET A 55 -1.03 12.85 11.04
C MET A 55 -2.30 12.05 10.72
N THR A 56 -3.32 12.70 10.16
CA THR A 56 -4.54 12.03 9.70
C THR A 56 -4.24 11.05 8.56
N MET A 57 -3.40 11.44 7.60
CA MET A 57 -2.99 10.56 6.50
C MET A 57 -2.17 9.37 7.01
N VAL A 58 -1.25 9.57 7.95
CA VAL A 58 -0.50 8.49 8.61
C VAL A 58 -1.44 7.56 9.36
N GLY A 59 -2.38 8.09 10.14
CA GLY A 59 -3.37 7.29 10.86
C GLY A 59 -4.22 6.43 9.94
N ARG A 60 -4.67 6.98 8.79
CA ARG A 60 -5.39 6.22 7.76
C ARG A 60 -4.53 5.11 7.15
N ALA A 61 -3.26 5.38 6.88
CA ALA A 61 -2.32 4.38 6.35
C ALA A 61 -2.09 3.24 7.36
N VAL A 62 -1.84 3.56 8.63
CA VAL A 62 -1.68 2.57 9.70
C VAL A 62 -2.95 1.74 9.87
N HIS A 63 -4.12 2.37 9.87
CA HIS A 63 -5.40 1.67 9.96
C HIS A 63 -5.62 0.71 8.78
N ALA A 64 -5.24 1.10 7.57
CA ALA A 64 -5.33 0.24 6.39
C ALA A 64 -4.41 -0.98 6.51
N VAL A 65 -3.16 -0.79 6.96
CA VAL A 65 -2.21 -1.90 7.19
C VAL A 65 -2.74 -2.83 8.29
N PHE A 66 -3.26 -2.28 9.38
CA PHE A 66 -3.86 -3.07 10.45
C PHE A 66 -5.07 -3.87 9.97
N SER A 67 -5.93 -3.26 9.16
CA SER A 67 -7.09 -3.92 8.54
C SER A 67 -6.65 -5.07 7.62
N LEU A 68 -5.54 -4.92 6.90
CA LEU A 68 -4.95 -5.97 6.08
C LEU A 68 -4.46 -7.14 6.95
N VAL A 69 -3.82 -6.86 8.08
CA VAL A 69 -3.39 -7.90 9.04
C VAL A 69 -4.61 -8.62 9.63
N LEU A 70 -5.66 -7.89 10.00
CA LEU A 70 -6.91 -8.49 10.50
C LEU A 70 -7.62 -9.35 9.44
N ALA A 71 -7.49 -8.99 8.15
CA ALA A 71 -8.02 -9.83 7.08
C ALA A 71 -7.36 -11.23 7.03
N LEU A 72 -6.19 -11.42 7.66
CA LEU A 72 -5.55 -12.73 7.79
C LEU A 72 -6.09 -13.58 8.95
N ALA A 73 -6.88 -13.02 9.87
CA ALA A 73 -7.50 -13.75 10.97
C ALA A 73 -8.26 -15.03 10.55
N PRO A 74 -9.12 -15.03 9.51
CA PRO A 74 -9.78 -16.25 9.04
C PRO A 74 -8.82 -17.35 8.62
N ILE A 75 -7.61 -17.02 8.14
CA ILE A 75 -6.60 -18.03 7.78
C ILE A 75 -6.15 -18.80 9.02
N THR A 76 -5.91 -18.10 10.13
CA THR A 76 -5.53 -18.75 11.40
C THR A 76 -6.64 -19.66 11.92
N GLU A 77 -7.89 -19.23 11.83
CA GLU A 77 -9.04 -20.03 12.27
C GLU A 77 -9.22 -21.29 11.41
N ILE A 78 -9.09 -21.18 10.09
CA ILE A 78 -9.12 -22.33 9.18
C ILE A 78 -7.95 -23.28 9.48
N ALA A 79 -6.75 -22.76 9.70
CA ALA A 79 -5.59 -23.57 10.03
C ALA A 79 -5.78 -24.39 11.32
N LEU A 80 -6.40 -23.81 12.35
CA LEU A 80 -6.73 -24.52 13.59
C LEU A 80 -7.76 -25.65 13.36
N HIS A 81 -8.77 -25.41 12.53
CA HIS A 81 -9.75 -26.44 12.16
C HIS A 81 -9.08 -27.60 11.42
N VAL A 82 -8.20 -27.30 10.47
CA VAL A 82 -7.41 -28.30 9.73
C VAL A 82 -6.48 -29.08 10.66
N LEU A 83 -5.81 -28.40 11.58
CA LEU A 83 -4.92 -29.03 12.55
C LEU A 83 -5.69 -30.00 13.45
N ARG A 84 -6.83 -29.57 14.00
CA ARG A 84 -7.70 -30.42 14.82
C ARG A 84 -8.15 -31.66 14.05
N PHE A 85 -8.64 -31.45 12.83
CA PHE A 85 -9.07 -32.53 11.95
C PHE A 85 -7.93 -33.53 11.66
N THR A 86 -6.73 -33.00 11.42
CA THR A 86 -5.52 -33.80 11.19
C THR A 86 -5.15 -34.64 12.40
N LEU A 87 -5.17 -34.04 13.60
CA LEU A 87 -4.85 -34.76 14.85
C LEU A 87 -5.87 -35.87 15.14
N GLU A 88 -7.17 -35.61 14.93
CA GLU A 88 -8.22 -36.61 15.08
C GLU A 88 -8.03 -37.78 14.09
N LYS A 89 -7.74 -37.49 12.82
CA LYS A 89 -7.51 -38.53 11.79
C LYS A 89 -6.19 -39.27 11.97
N PHE A 90 -5.14 -38.59 12.41
CA PHE A 90 -3.86 -39.19 12.72
C PHE A 90 -3.97 -40.20 13.86
N SER A 91 -4.70 -39.86 14.92
CA SER A 91 -4.99 -40.78 16.04
C SER A 91 -5.75 -42.02 15.57
N GLU A 92 -6.75 -41.85 14.69
CA GLU A 92 -7.55 -42.94 14.13
C GLU A 92 -6.71 -43.89 13.24
N ILE A 93 -5.86 -43.32 12.39
CA ILE A 93 -4.95 -44.07 11.51
C ILE A 93 -3.90 -44.82 12.34
N SER A 94 -3.32 -44.18 13.36
CA SER A 94 -2.32 -44.80 14.24
C SER A 94 -2.88 -46.02 15.00
N ARG A 95 -4.19 -46.12 15.17
CA ARG A 95 -4.86 -47.24 15.85
C ARG A 95 -5.32 -48.36 14.90
N THR A 96 -5.21 -48.17 13.59
CA THR A 96 -5.71 -49.11 12.56
C THR A 96 -4.58 -50.05 12.11
N GLN A 97 -4.72 -51.37 12.29
CA GLN A 97 -3.69 -52.36 11.91
C GLN A 97 -3.76 -52.83 10.45
N SER A 98 -4.90 -52.69 9.77
CA SER A 98 -5.07 -53.15 8.38
C SER A 98 -4.48 -52.15 7.39
N LYS A 99 -3.51 -52.59 6.58
CA LYS A 99 -2.84 -51.76 5.55
C LYS A 99 -3.80 -51.23 4.48
N GLN A 100 -4.86 -51.98 4.16
CA GLN A 100 -5.83 -51.60 3.13
C GLN A 100 -6.83 -50.54 3.63
N GLU A 101 -7.23 -50.62 4.89
CA GLU A 101 -8.06 -49.58 5.51
C GLU A 101 -7.25 -48.31 5.77
N LEU A 102 -5.97 -48.46 6.11
CA LEU A 102 -5.04 -47.36 6.32
C LEU A 102 -4.86 -46.52 5.04
N SER A 103 -4.70 -47.15 3.88
CA SER A 103 -4.51 -46.41 2.62
C SER A 103 -5.77 -45.64 2.19
N ILE A 104 -6.96 -46.20 2.39
CA ILE A 104 -8.23 -45.51 2.10
C ILE A 104 -8.44 -44.32 3.04
N LYS A 105 -8.20 -44.50 4.35
CA LYS A 105 -8.27 -43.40 5.33
C LYS A 105 -7.26 -42.30 5.03
N LEU A 106 -6.05 -42.67 4.60
CA LEU A 106 -5.01 -41.73 4.20
C LEU A 106 -5.40 -40.93 2.94
N LEU A 107 -6.00 -41.59 1.94
CA LEU A 107 -6.46 -40.93 0.71
C LEU A 107 -7.54 -39.89 1.03
N ILE A 108 -8.53 -40.25 1.86
CA ILE A 108 -9.60 -39.34 2.30
C ILE A 108 -9.01 -38.13 3.04
N PHE A 109 -8.06 -38.39 3.96
CA PHE A 109 -7.34 -37.34 4.67
C PHE A 109 -6.57 -36.42 3.72
N ALA A 110 -5.88 -36.98 2.71
CA ALA A 110 -5.13 -36.20 1.73
C ALA A 110 -6.04 -35.29 0.88
N VAL A 111 -7.19 -35.78 0.43
CA VAL A 111 -8.17 -34.97 -0.33
C VAL A 111 -8.74 -33.84 0.54
N GLN A 112 -9.05 -34.12 1.81
CA GLN A 112 -9.53 -33.11 2.75
C GLN A 112 -8.46 -32.05 3.03
N LEU A 113 -7.21 -32.47 3.22
CA LEU A 113 -6.08 -31.56 3.42
C LEU A 113 -5.84 -30.68 2.20
N LEU A 114 -5.90 -31.26 0.99
CA LEU A 114 -5.76 -30.52 -0.26
C LEU A 114 -6.87 -29.48 -0.43
N THR A 115 -8.11 -29.85 -0.12
CA THR A 115 -9.27 -28.96 -0.18
C THR A 115 -9.11 -27.79 0.79
N ALA A 116 -8.65 -28.08 2.01
CA ALA A 116 -8.40 -27.04 3.00
C ALA A 116 -7.25 -26.11 2.62
N LEU A 117 -6.15 -26.67 2.09
CA LEU A 117 -5.02 -25.90 1.58
C LEU A 117 -5.47 -24.98 0.45
N PHE A 118 -6.26 -25.50 -0.50
CA PHE A 118 -6.82 -24.71 -1.59
C PHE A 118 -7.67 -23.56 -1.07
N MET A 119 -8.53 -23.79 -0.07
CA MET A 119 -9.34 -22.73 0.56
C MET A 119 -8.48 -21.65 1.24
N VAL A 120 -7.42 -22.04 1.96
CA VAL A 120 -6.49 -21.08 2.57
C VAL A 120 -5.77 -20.26 1.50
N THR A 121 -5.25 -20.91 0.46
CA THR A 121 -4.58 -20.22 -0.65
C THR A 121 -5.55 -19.31 -1.41
N PHE A 122 -6.81 -19.71 -1.56
CA PHE A 122 -7.84 -18.90 -2.19
C PHE A 122 -8.13 -17.64 -1.37
N VAL A 123 -8.37 -17.76 -0.06
CA VAL A 123 -8.58 -16.62 0.84
C VAL A 123 -7.38 -15.69 0.81
N PHE A 124 -6.17 -16.23 0.99
CA PHE A 124 -4.93 -15.46 0.89
C PHE A 124 -4.80 -14.75 -0.47
N GLY A 125 -5.08 -15.46 -1.55
CA GLY A 125 -5.05 -14.93 -2.91
C GLY A 125 -6.05 -13.79 -3.11
N THR A 126 -7.29 -13.93 -2.61
CA THR A 126 -8.31 -12.87 -2.70
C THR A 126 -7.94 -11.61 -1.93
N ILE A 127 -7.23 -11.72 -0.80
CA ILE A 127 -6.76 -10.58 -0.02
C ILE A 127 -5.53 -9.93 -0.67
N MET A 128 -4.59 -10.74 -1.15
CA MET A 128 -3.34 -10.24 -1.74
C MET A 128 -3.53 -9.69 -3.16
N CYS A 129 -4.51 -10.19 -3.92
CA CYS A 129 -4.76 -9.80 -5.30
C CYS A 129 -5.00 -8.28 -5.47
N PRO A 130 -5.91 -7.63 -4.71
CA PRO A 130 -6.06 -6.17 -4.73
C PRO A 130 -4.78 -5.41 -4.38
N VAL A 131 -4.02 -5.92 -3.41
CA VAL A 131 -2.75 -5.31 -2.96
C VAL A 131 -1.72 -5.34 -4.09
N PHE A 132 -1.60 -6.47 -4.79
CA PHE A 132 -0.73 -6.61 -5.97
C PHE A 132 -1.16 -5.68 -7.10
N PHE A 133 -2.45 -5.62 -7.43
CA PHE A 133 -2.94 -4.74 -8.48
C PHE A 133 -2.70 -3.26 -8.16
N MET A 134 -2.92 -2.83 -6.91
CA MET A 134 -2.58 -1.48 -6.48
C MET A 134 -1.07 -1.22 -6.53
N GLY A 135 -0.25 -2.18 -6.09
CA GLY A 135 1.21 -2.07 -6.15
C GLY A 135 1.74 -1.91 -7.56
N ILE A 136 1.23 -2.73 -8.51
CA ILE A 136 1.57 -2.61 -9.93
C ILE A 136 1.12 -1.24 -10.47
N ALA A 137 -0.10 -0.79 -10.18
CA ALA A 137 -0.60 0.50 -10.65
C ALA A 137 0.26 1.68 -10.16
N VAL A 138 0.74 1.64 -8.91
CA VAL A 138 1.67 2.64 -8.37
C VAL A 138 3.03 2.54 -9.06
N MET A 139 3.58 1.34 -9.22
CA MET A 139 4.86 1.13 -9.91
C MET A 139 4.82 1.56 -11.37
N SER A 140 3.75 1.28 -12.10
CA SER A 140 3.56 1.73 -13.48
C SER A 140 3.53 3.26 -13.57
N LYS A 141 2.87 3.94 -12.63
CA LYS A 141 2.87 5.42 -12.57
C LYS A 141 4.25 5.98 -12.24
N LEU A 142 4.96 5.37 -11.29
CA LEU A 142 6.32 5.79 -10.92
C LEU A 142 7.30 5.58 -12.09
N LEU A 143 7.22 4.43 -12.76
CA LEU A 143 8.05 4.13 -13.92
C LEU A 143 7.75 5.09 -15.07
N TYR A 144 6.47 5.34 -15.37
CA TYR A 144 6.07 6.32 -16.38
C TYR A 144 6.61 7.72 -16.05
N MET A 145 6.55 8.16 -14.80
CA MET A 145 7.06 9.46 -14.38
C MET A 145 8.60 9.52 -14.44
N ALA A 146 9.29 8.41 -14.17
CA ALA A 146 10.74 8.31 -14.29
C ALA A 146 11.20 8.32 -15.76
N THR A 147 10.53 7.58 -16.65
CA THR A 147 10.84 7.54 -18.08
C THR A 147 10.38 8.79 -18.83
N GLY A 148 9.29 9.43 -18.39
CA GLY A 148 8.83 10.72 -18.93
C GLY A 148 9.80 11.88 -18.67
N ARG A 149 10.68 11.77 -17.67
CA ARG A 149 11.75 12.74 -17.41
C ARG A 149 13.01 12.56 -18.26
N SER A 150 13.23 11.38 -18.85
CA SER A 150 14.40 11.09 -19.70
C SER A 150 14.17 11.32 -21.19
N LEU A 151 13.01 11.86 -21.57
CA LEU A 151 12.58 12.09 -22.97
C LEU A 151 12.27 13.56 -23.29
N LEU A 152 12.78 14.50 -22.48
CA LEU A 152 12.81 15.94 -22.77
C LEU A 152 14.26 16.32 -23.14
N PRO A 153 14.56 16.63 -24.41
CA PRO A 153 15.85 17.19 -24.81
C PRO A 153 16.07 18.60 -24.28
#